data_AF-A0A7Z9K753-F1
#
_entry.id   AF-A0A7Z9K753-F1
#
_cell.length_a   1.000
_cell.length_b   1.000
_cell.length_c   1.000
_cell.angle_alpha   90.00
_cell.angle_beta   90.00
_cell.angle_gamma   90.00
#
_symmetry.space_group_name_H-M   'P 1'
#
loop_
_entity.id
_entity.type
_entity.pdbx_description
1 polymer ?
#
loop_
_entity_poly.entity_id
_entity_poly.type
_entity_poly.pdbx_seq_one_letter_code
_entity_poly.pdbx_strand_id
1 'polypeptide(L)'
;MERSFLYKLVRQIVFGITKKGRQFMLNINKGYFLSGAVAIGTIMASVPTSAQEITLKFANWLPPVHHWTKTARAFADSVEQASGGKIKVSIDKGPLAKPPGQFDLAVNGVRDMIMHVAAYTPGRFVFYRMAEVPFATKNSETGSVGFAKWYAKHGFEKEEFKGAKLMAAFVHGPGLLHSKKEIKTLEDLKGVKIRVGGGGVLIAKSLGA
;
A
#
# COMPACT_ATOMS: atom_id res chain seq x y z
N MET A 1 13.29 -2.19 10.87
CA MET A 1 11.97 -2.74 10.50
C MET A 1 11.82 -4.10 11.17
N GLU A 2 11.02 -4.20 12.23
CA GLU A 2 10.88 -5.45 12.99
C GLU A 2 10.27 -6.55 12.09
N ARG A 3 10.97 -7.69 11.93
CA ARG A 3 10.50 -8.82 11.12
C ARG A 3 9.09 -9.30 11.51
N SER A 4 8.66 -9.04 12.75
CA SER A 4 7.34 -9.40 13.27
C SER A 4 6.18 -8.67 12.58
N PHE A 5 6.37 -7.39 12.20
CA PHE A 5 5.33 -6.59 11.57
C PHE A 5 5.12 -7.00 10.11
N LEU A 6 6.22 -7.17 9.37
CA LEU A 6 6.17 -7.65 7.99
C LEU A 6 5.52 -9.03 7.92
N TYR A 7 5.89 -9.92 8.84
CA TYR A 7 5.33 -11.26 8.93
C TYR A 7 3.83 -11.25 9.23
N LYS A 8 3.36 -10.42 10.19
CA LYS A 8 1.93 -10.26 10.49
C LYS A 8 1.15 -9.71 9.31
N LEU A 9 1.70 -8.71 8.61
CA LEU A 9 1.09 -8.11 7.43
C LEU A 9 0.98 -9.11 6.29
N VAL A 10 2.09 -9.79 5.94
CA VAL A 10 2.14 -10.82 4.90
C VAL A 10 1.17 -11.97 5.23
N ARG A 11 1.13 -12.40 6.49
CA ARG A 11 0.16 -13.40 6.96
C ARG A 11 -1.28 -12.91 6.75
N GLN A 12 -1.62 -11.69 7.13
CA GLN A 12 -2.97 -11.15 6.95
C GLN A 12 -3.38 -11.07 5.47
N ILE A 13 -2.44 -10.79 4.57
CA ILE A 13 -2.67 -10.74 3.12
C ILE A 13 -2.93 -12.14 2.56
N VAL A 14 -2.03 -13.10 2.82
CA VAL A 14 -2.14 -14.48 2.34
C VAL A 14 -3.40 -15.16 2.89
N PHE A 15 -3.68 -15.02 4.19
CA PHE A 15 -4.87 -15.60 4.81
C PHE A 15 -6.16 -14.87 4.40
N GLY A 16 -6.11 -13.56 4.12
CA GLY A 16 -7.26 -12.80 3.61
C GLY A 16 -7.66 -13.21 2.19
N ILE A 17 -6.68 -13.36 1.29
CA ILE A 17 -6.91 -13.81 -0.09
C ILE A 17 -7.44 -15.26 -0.10
N THR A 18 -6.81 -16.16 0.66
CA THR A 18 -7.24 -17.56 0.73
C THR A 18 -8.64 -17.73 1.35
N LYS A 19 -9.03 -16.92 2.35
CA LYS A 19 -10.42 -16.92 2.85
C LYS A 19 -11.41 -16.49 1.77
N LYS A 20 -11.10 -15.45 0.99
CA LYS A 20 -11.99 -14.96 -0.07
C LYS A 20 -12.14 -15.97 -1.21
N GLY A 21 -11.05 -16.63 -1.61
CA GLY A 21 -11.09 -17.74 -2.58
C GLY A 21 -11.89 -18.96 -2.08
N ARG A 22 -11.78 -19.27 -0.78
CA ARG A 22 -12.56 -20.36 -0.16
C ARG A 22 -14.05 -20.02 -0.05
N GLN A 23 -14.38 -18.75 0.23
CA GLN A 23 -15.77 -18.27 0.28
C GLN A 23 -16.42 -18.22 -1.12
N PHE A 24 -15.64 -17.93 -2.16
CA PHE A 24 -16.09 -17.98 -3.55
C PHE A 24 -16.45 -19.40 -3.98
N MET A 25 -15.62 -20.39 -3.61
CA MET A 25 -15.90 -21.81 -3.85
C MET A 25 -17.13 -22.33 -3.08
N LEU A 26 -17.36 -21.85 -1.86
CA LEU A 26 -18.50 -22.26 -1.03
C LEU A 26 -19.85 -21.68 -1.49
N ASN A 27 -19.87 -20.58 -2.24
CA ASN A 27 -21.10 -19.96 -2.74
C ASN A 27 -21.60 -20.54 -4.08
N ILE A 28 -20.82 -21.40 -4.74
CA ILE A 28 -21.23 -22.06 -5.99
C ILE A 28 -22.12 -23.30 -5.72
N ASN A 29 -22.15 -23.82 -4.47
CA ASN A 29 -22.84 -25.08 -4.13
C ASN A 29 -24.19 -24.92 -3.39
N LYS A 30 -24.84 -23.75 -3.40
CA LYS A 30 -26.12 -23.54 -2.68
C LYS A 30 -27.38 -23.53 -3.54
N GLY A 31 -27.30 -23.93 -4.80
CA GLY A 31 -28.48 -24.18 -5.63
C GLY A 31 -28.65 -25.66 -5.91
N TYR A 32 -29.83 -26.19 -5.58
CA TYR A 32 -30.35 -27.52 -5.95
C TYR A 32 -29.93 -28.71 -5.08
N PHE A 33 -30.66 -28.94 -3.99
CA PHE A 33 -30.88 -30.30 -3.45
C PHE A 33 -32.37 -30.47 -3.19
N LEU A 34 -33.08 -31.05 -4.16
CA LEU A 34 -34.37 -31.71 -3.95
C LEU A 34 -34.44 -32.93 -4.88
N SER A 35 -34.51 -34.11 -4.24
CA SER A 35 -34.99 -35.41 -4.73
C SER A 35 -34.23 -36.14 -5.85
N GLY A 36 -33.69 -37.33 -5.49
CA GLY A 36 -33.30 -38.37 -6.43
C GLY A 36 -32.22 -39.31 -5.88
N ALA A 37 -32.63 -40.35 -5.15
CA ALA A 37 -31.74 -41.41 -4.72
C ALA A 37 -31.34 -42.28 -5.93
N VAL A 38 -30.10 -42.14 -6.39
CA VAL A 38 -29.41 -43.14 -7.24
C VAL A 38 -28.00 -43.31 -6.69
N ALA A 39 -27.72 -44.52 -6.21
CA ALA A 39 -26.40 -44.94 -5.76
C ALA A 39 -25.45 -45.02 -6.96
N ILE A 40 -24.62 -44.01 -7.16
CA ILE A 40 -23.43 -44.07 -8.02
C ILE A 40 -22.22 -43.93 -7.11
N GLY A 41 -21.46 -45.00 -6.97
CA GLY A 41 -20.18 -45.01 -6.27
C GLY A 41 -19.28 -43.93 -6.85
N THR A 42 -19.22 -42.80 -6.17
CA THR A 42 -18.37 -41.69 -6.58
C THR A 42 -16.97 -42.02 -6.09
N ILE A 43 -16.11 -42.41 -7.03
CA ILE A 43 -14.67 -42.37 -6.84
C ILE A 43 -14.36 -40.94 -6.40
N MET A 44 -14.10 -40.73 -5.11
CA MET A 44 -13.49 -39.52 -4.60
C MET A 44 -12.03 -39.54 -5.07
N ALA A 45 -11.84 -39.32 -6.37
CA ALA A 45 -10.57 -38.85 -6.89
C ALA A 45 -10.40 -37.46 -6.30
N SER A 46 -9.61 -37.39 -5.23
CA SER A 46 -9.05 -36.16 -4.71
C SER A 46 -8.20 -35.54 -5.82
N VAL A 47 -8.85 -34.79 -6.72
CA VAL A 47 -8.16 -33.92 -7.68
C VAL A 47 -7.27 -33.02 -6.83
N PRO A 48 -5.94 -33.06 -6.99
CA PRO A 48 -5.08 -32.11 -6.30
C PRO A 48 -5.55 -30.73 -6.74
N THR A 49 -6.13 -29.97 -5.80
CA THR A 49 -6.44 -28.57 -6.05
C THR A 49 -5.09 -27.86 -6.18
N SER A 50 -4.59 -27.79 -7.40
CA SER A 50 -3.44 -26.95 -7.71
C SER A 50 -3.92 -25.53 -7.45
N ALA A 51 -3.49 -24.97 -6.33
CA ALA A 51 -3.85 -23.61 -5.96
C ALA A 51 -3.36 -22.69 -7.09
N GLN A 52 -4.30 -22.05 -7.79
CA GLN A 52 -4.01 -21.20 -8.94
C GLN A 52 -2.93 -20.17 -8.59
N GLU A 53 -1.86 -20.12 -9.40
CA GLU A 53 -0.88 -19.05 -9.29
C GLU A 53 -1.54 -17.71 -9.61
N ILE A 54 -1.42 -16.74 -8.69
CA ILE A 54 -1.96 -15.40 -8.86
C ILE A 54 -0.79 -14.43 -9.01
N THR A 55 -0.81 -13.62 -10.07
CA THR A 55 0.13 -12.50 -10.22
C THR A 55 -0.57 -11.19 -9.91
N LEU A 56 -0.19 -10.55 -8.80
CA LEU A 56 -0.63 -9.21 -8.45
C LEU A 56 0.21 -8.18 -9.21
N LYS A 57 -0.45 -7.18 -9.80
CA LYS A 57 0.17 -6.08 -10.53
C LYS A 57 0.29 -4.85 -9.63
N PHE A 58 1.50 -4.34 -9.46
CA PHE A 58 1.84 -3.23 -8.57
C PHE A 58 2.24 -1.99 -9.38
N ALA A 59 1.38 -0.97 -9.36
CA ALA A 59 1.66 0.35 -9.91
C ALA A 59 2.79 1.04 -9.17
N ASN A 60 3.89 1.33 -9.87
CA ASN A 60 4.99 2.14 -9.36
C ASN A 60 5.32 3.25 -10.35
N TRP A 61 5.21 4.50 -9.90
CA TRP A 61 5.49 5.68 -10.71
C TRP A 61 6.91 6.22 -10.55
N LEU A 62 7.69 5.67 -9.62
CA LEU A 62 9.05 6.11 -9.33
C LEU A 62 10.07 5.45 -10.27
N PRO A 63 11.17 6.15 -10.61
CA PRO A 63 12.23 5.58 -11.44
C PRO A 63 12.86 4.31 -10.83
N PRO A 64 13.45 3.42 -11.66
CA PRO A 64 14.09 2.20 -11.18
C PRO A 64 15.18 2.41 -10.12
N VAL A 65 15.91 3.54 -10.20
CA VAL A 65 16.99 3.89 -9.26
C VAL A 65 16.50 4.42 -7.91
N HIS A 66 15.21 4.71 -7.77
CA HIS A 66 14.66 5.24 -6.53
C HIS A 66 14.64 4.16 -5.44
N HIS A 67 15.06 4.49 -4.21
CA HIS A 67 15.17 3.54 -3.10
C HIS A 67 13.88 2.73 -2.83
N TRP A 68 12.71 3.37 -2.94
CA TRP A 68 11.41 2.70 -2.87
C TRP A 68 11.29 1.50 -3.81
N THR A 69 11.80 1.57 -5.04
CA THR A 69 11.69 0.48 -6.03
C THR A 69 12.37 -0.79 -5.50
N LYS A 70 13.52 -0.64 -4.81
CA LYS A 70 14.18 -1.74 -4.12
C LYS A 70 13.34 -2.28 -2.95
N THR A 71 12.71 -1.40 -2.17
CA THR A 71 11.80 -1.79 -1.07
C THR A 71 10.58 -2.54 -1.59
N ALA A 72 9.96 -2.08 -2.68
CA ALA A 72 8.81 -2.73 -3.29
C ALA A 72 9.17 -4.12 -3.84
N ARG A 73 10.38 -4.27 -4.39
CA ARG A 73 10.93 -5.58 -4.80
C ARG A 73 11.11 -6.52 -3.62
N ALA A 74 11.75 -6.07 -2.54
CA ALA A 74 11.89 -6.88 -1.33
C ALA A 74 10.53 -7.30 -0.74
N PHE A 75 9.53 -6.41 -0.80
CA PHE A 75 8.16 -6.75 -0.43
C PHE A 75 7.56 -7.83 -1.35
N ALA A 76 7.69 -7.68 -2.66
CA ALA A 76 7.24 -8.67 -3.65
C ALA A 76 7.83 -10.07 -3.36
N ASP A 77 9.14 -10.14 -3.14
CA ASP A 77 9.85 -11.39 -2.87
C ASP A 77 9.37 -12.02 -1.54
N SER A 78 9.07 -11.20 -0.52
CA SER A 78 8.53 -11.68 0.76
C SER A 78 7.11 -12.27 0.63
N VAL A 79 6.28 -11.72 -0.26
CA VAL A 79 4.94 -12.24 -0.56
C VAL A 79 5.04 -13.57 -1.31
N GLU A 80 5.94 -13.65 -2.29
CA GLU A 80 6.20 -14.89 -3.03
C GLU A 80 6.68 -16.00 -2.11
N GLN A 81 7.68 -15.71 -1.27
CA GLN A 81 8.20 -16.67 -0.30
C GLN A 81 7.12 -17.15 0.69
N ALA A 82 6.38 -16.22 1.29
CA ALA A 82 5.37 -16.59 2.29
C ALA A 82 4.14 -17.31 1.70
N SER A 83 3.91 -17.15 0.40
CA SER A 83 2.86 -17.88 -0.33
C SER A 83 3.31 -19.24 -0.85
N GLY A 84 4.59 -19.60 -0.70
CA GLY A 84 5.19 -20.78 -1.32
C GLY A 84 5.14 -20.72 -2.85
N GLY A 85 5.35 -19.52 -3.42
CA GLY A 85 5.34 -19.28 -4.87
C GLY A 85 3.97 -19.05 -5.49
N LYS A 86 2.88 -19.24 -4.73
CA LYS A 86 1.49 -19.15 -5.25
C LYS A 86 1.06 -17.72 -5.59
N ILE A 87 1.68 -16.72 -4.97
CA ILE A 87 1.42 -15.30 -5.21
C ILE A 87 2.70 -14.65 -5.72
N LYS A 88 2.68 -14.21 -6.98
CA LYS A 88 3.75 -13.41 -7.59
C LYS A 88 3.34 -11.93 -7.57
N VAL A 89 4.33 -11.03 -7.52
CA VAL A 89 4.10 -9.58 -7.59
C VAL A 89 4.94 -8.97 -8.72
N SER A 90 4.25 -8.54 -9.77
CA SER A 90 4.83 -7.82 -10.89
C SER A 90 4.76 -6.33 -10.64
N ILE A 91 5.91 -5.63 -10.69
CA ILE A 91 6.00 -4.19 -10.40
C ILE A 91 6.20 -3.45 -11.72
N ASP A 92 5.37 -2.45 -11.99
CA ASP A 92 5.50 -1.61 -13.17
C ASP A 92 6.84 -0.84 -13.14
N LYS A 93 7.48 -0.71 -14.30
CA LYS A 93 8.77 0.00 -14.46
C LYS A 93 8.62 1.51 -14.63
N GLY A 94 7.39 2.00 -14.72
CA GLY A 94 7.08 3.40 -14.97
C GLY A 94 5.61 3.75 -14.70
N PRO A 95 5.28 5.05 -14.72
CA PRO A 95 3.97 5.54 -14.31
C PRO A 95 2.88 5.21 -15.32
N LEU A 96 1.75 4.67 -14.82
CA LEU A 96 0.49 4.59 -15.57
C LEU A 96 -0.39 5.83 -15.39
N ALA A 97 -0.15 6.58 -14.32
CA ALA A 97 -0.85 7.82 -13.99
C ALA A 97 0.10 8.77 -13.28
N LYS A 98 -0.19 10.07 -13.30
CA LYS A 98 0.50 11.05 -12.45
C LYS A 98 0.28 10.70 -10.96
N PRO A 99 1.18 11.10 -10.04
CA PRO A 99 1.09 10.71 -8.63
C PRO A 99 -0.28 10.89 -7.95
N PRO A 100 -1.05 11.99 -8.20
CA PRO A 100 -2.40 12.12 -7.64
C PRO A 100 -3.41 11.04 -8.10
N GLY A 101 -3.24 10.51 -9.31
CA GLY A 101 -4.17 9.53 -9.90
C GLY A 101 -3.85 8.07 -9.54
N GLN A 102 -2.83 7.81 -8.72
CA GLN A 102 -2.43 6.44 -8.38
C GLN A 102 -3.51 5.68 -7.61
N PHE A 103 -4.26 6.36 -6.73
CA PHE A 103 -5.31 5.72 -5.93
C PHE A 103 -6.42 5.12 -6.80
N ASP A 104 -6.81 5.84 -7.86
CA ASP A 104 -7.89 5.42 -8.73
C ASP A 104 -7.51 4.21 -9.60
N LEU A 105 -6.22 3.92 -9.80
CA LEU A 105 -5.77 2.68 -10.44
C LEU A 105 -6.17 1.45 -9.63
N ALA A 106 -6.14 1.53 -8.29
CA ALA A 106 -6.56 0.44 -7.42
C ALA A 106 -8.09 0.33 -7.35
N VAL A 107 -8.77 1.45 -7.12
CA VAL A 107 -10.24 1.49 -6.99
C VAL A 107 -10.92 0.99 -8.27
N ASN A 108 -10.38 1.34 -9.43
CA ASN A 108 -10.93 0.95 -10.73
C ASN A 108 -10.40 -0.41 -11.22
N GLY A 109 -9.61 -1.14 -10.42
CA GLY A 109 -9.10 -2.47 -10.76
C GLY A 109 -8.06 -2.52 -11.89
N VAL A 110 -7.45 -1.38 -12.25
CA VAL A 110 -6.37 -1.32 -13.25
C VAL A 110 -5.08 -1.98 -12.74
N ARG A 111 -4.85 -1.86 -11.42
CA ARG A 111 -3.74 -2.48 -10.69
C ARG A 111 -4.21 -2.99 -9.33
N ASP A 112 -3.65 -4.12 -8.90
CA ASP A 112 -4.00 -4.74 -7.62
C ASP A 112 -3.36 -4.02 -6.44
N MET A 113 -2.20 -3.40 -6.68
CA MET A 113 -1.41 -2.69 -5.68
C MET A 113 -0.88 -1.38 -6.25
N ILE A 114 -0.66 -0.38 -5.40
CA ILE A 114 -0.22 0.96 -5.83
C ILE A 114 0.79 1.56 -4.87
N MET A 115 1.73 2.34 -5.42
CA MET A 115 2.55 3.26 -4.65
C MET A 115 1.76 4.55 -4.54
N HIS A 116 1.31 4.86 -3.33
CA HIS A 116 0.46 6.01 -3.09
C HIS A 116 1.11 6.99 -2.10
N VAL A 117 0.95 8.27 -2.38
CA VAL A 117 1.30 9.37 -1.48
C VAL A 117 0.02 10.15 -1.22
N ALA A 118 -0.59 9.91 -0.06
CA ALA A 118 -1.89 10.46 0.33
C ALA A 118 -1.98 11.99 0.22
N ALA A 119 -0.87 12.67 0.46
CA ALA A 119 -0.82 14.12 0.45
C ALA A 119 -0.94 14.76 -0.95
N TYR A 120 -0.81 13.98 -2.03
CA TYR A 120 -0.99 14.47 -3.40
C TYR A 120 -2.46 14.56 -3.83
N THR A 121 -3.39 14.11 -2.99
CA THR A 121 -4.84 14.27 -3.19
C THR A 121 -5.44 15.02 -2.00
N PRO A 122 -5.30 16.37 -1.96
CA PRO A 122 -5.83 17.20 -0.88
C PRO A 122 -7.33 16.95 -0.64
N GLY A 123 -7.72 16.90 0.63
CA GLY A 123 -9.12 16.68 1.04
C GLY A 123 -9.58 15.22 1.08
N ARG A 124 -8.84 14.27 0.49
CA ARG A 124 -9.24 12.85 0.46
C ARG A 124 -8.78 12.06 1.70
N PHE A 125 -7.57 12.32 2.16
CA PHE A 125 -6.92 11.62 3.27
C PHE A 125 -6.55 12.60 4.39
N VAL A 126 -7.55 13.13 5.07
CA VAL A 126 -7.44 14.14 6.14
C VAL A 126 -6.60 13.64 7.32
N PHE A 127 -6.90 12.46 7.86
CA PHE A 127 -6.21 11.87 9.01
C PHE A 127 -4.82 11.36 8.62
N TYR A 128 -4.66 10.83 7.40
CA TYR A 128 -3.35 10.34 6.95
C TYR A 128 -2.31 11.46 6.90
N ARG A 129 -2.74 12.70 6.65
CA ARG A 129 -1.86 13.89 6.65
C ARG A 129 -1.26 14.23 8.02
N MET A 130 -1.74 13.64 9.11
CA MET A 130 -1.06 13.77 10.42
C MET A 130 0.38 13.23 10.39
N ALA A 131 0.71 12.36 9.42
CA ALA A 131 2.08 11.96 9.15
C ALA A 131 3.01 13.11 8.70
N GLU A 132 2.45 14.23 8.24
CA GLU A 132 3.21 15.36 7.68
C GLU A 132 3.52 16.46 8.70
N VAL A 133 3.16 16.27 9.97
CA VAL A 133 3.45 17.26 11.02
C VAL A 133 4.96 17.41 11.20
N PRO A 134 5.52 18.63 11.03
CA PRO A 134 6.93 18.88 11.20
C PRO A 134 7.44 18.43 12.56
N PHE A 135 8.63 17.82 12.59
CA PHE A 135 9.35 17.42 13.81
C PHE A 135 8.62 16.40 14.70
N ALA A 136 7.51 15.80 14.25
CA ALA A 136 6.79 14.79 15.01
C ALA A 136 7.59 13.51 15.25
N THR A 137 8.58 13.22 14.40
CA THR A 137 9.37 11.98 14.47
C THR A 137 10.83 12.25 14.10
N LYS A 138 11.77 11.54 14.74
CA LYS A 138 13.21 11.70 14.50
C LYS A 138 13.69 11.01 13.22
N ASN A 139 13.03 9.92 12.84
CA ASN A 139 13.42 9.11 11.68
C ASN A 139 12.21 8.33 11.14
N SER A 140 12.35 7.81 9.92
CA SER A 140 11.30 7.08 9.21
C SER A 140 10.93 5.76 9.90
N GLU A 141 11.82 5.11 10.63
CA GLU A 141 11.53 3.83 11.28
C GLU A 141 10.56 4.01 12.45
N THR A 142 10.90 4.87 13.42
CA THR A 142 10.03 5.17 14.54
C THR A 142 8.75 5.85 14.06
N GLY A 143 8.86 6.76 13.09
CA GLY A 143 7.70 7.46 12.55
C GLY A 143 6.72 6.55 11.84
N SER A 144 7.19 5.62 11.02
CA SER A 144 6.32 4.68 10.31
C SER A 144 5.59 3.74 11.27
N VAL A 145 6.29 3.20 12.28
CA VAL A 145 5.67 2.31 13.27
C VAL A 145 4.64 3.06 14.12
N GLY A 146 5.00 4.25 14.60
CA GLY A 146 4.10 5.08 15.41
C GLY A 146 2.85 5.48 14.63
N PHE A 147 3.04 6.01 13.41
CA PHE A 147 1.94 6.43 12.55
C PHE A 147 1.03 5.26 12.17
N ALA A 148 1.57 4.12 11.72
CA ALA A 148 0.77 2.96 11.36
C ALA A 148 -0.08 2.44 12.54
N LYS A 149 0.50 2.40 13.75
CA LYS A 149 -0.23 1.99 14.97
C LYS A 149 -1.31 2.99 15.34
N TRP A 150 -1.01 4.29 15.33
CA TRP A 150 -1.97 5.35 15.65
C TRP A 150 -3.13 5.34 14.66
N TYR A 151 -2.83 5.27 13.37
CA TYR A 151 -3.83 5.30 12.30
C TYR A 151 -4.77 4.09 12.39
N ALA A 152 -4.21 2.88 12.53
CA ALA A 152 -5.00 1.65 12.68
C ALA A 152 -5.79 1.58 13.99
N LYS A 153 -5.26 2.11 15.10
CA LYS A 153 -5.95 2.13 16.41
C LYS A 153 -7.29 2.88 16.33
N HIS A 154 -7.36 3.92 15.51
CA HIS A 154 -8.58 4.73 15.37
C HIS A 154 -9.46 4.28 14.19
N GLY A 155 -9.02 3.28 13.41
CA GLY A 155 -9.81 2.73 12.29
C GLY A 155 -9.93 3.67 11.09
N PHE A 156 -9.09 4.71 11.00
CA PHE A 156 -9.15 5.72 9.94
C PHE A 156 -8.97 5.13 8.54
N GLU A 157 -8.32 3.97 8.42
CA GLU A 157 -8.16 3.29 7.13
C GLU A 157 -9.51 2.94 6.50
N LYS A 158 -10.52 2.62 7.31
CA LYS A 158 -11.86 2.27 6.82
C LYS A 158 -12.62 3.49 6.32
N GLU A 159 -12.29 4.66 6.85
CA GLU A 159 -12.91 5.92 6.49
C GLU A 159 -12.30 6.50 5.21
N GLU A 160 -10.96 6.50 5.11
CA GLU A 160 -10.26 7.22 4.03
C GLU A 160 -9.93 6.36 2.82
N PHE A 161 -9.69 5.05 3.00
CA PHE A 161 -9.30 4.15 1.91
C PHE A 161 -10.49 3.38 1.31
N LYS A 162 -11.67 4.01 1.21
CA LYS A 162 -12.85 3.37 0.61
C LYS A 162 -12.57 2.92 -0.83
N GLY A 163 -12.95 1.68 -1.16
CA GLY A 163 -12.70 1.06 -2.46
C GLY A 163 -11.32 0.42 -2.62
N ALA A 164 -10.44 0.56 -1.62
CA ALA A 164 -9.14 -0.12 -1.58
C ALA A 164 -8.88 -0.67 -0.17
N LYS A 165 -7.77 -1.40 0.00
CA LYS A 165 -7.29 -1.81 1.33
C LYS A 165 -5.93 -1.18 1.59
N LEU A 166 -5.80 -0.47 2.70
CA LEU A 166 -4.50 -0.01 3.16
C LEU A 166 -3.67 -1.22 3.62
N MET A 167 -2.54 -1.43 2.96
CA MET A 167 -1.64 -2.56 3.22
C MET A 167 -0.54 -2.17 4.19
N ALA A 168 0.12 -1.05 3.93
CA ALA A 168 1.15 -0.50 4.81
C ALA A 168 1.01 1.02 4.84
N ALA A 169 1.19 1.57 6.03
CA ALA A 169 1.33 2.99 6.26
C ALA A 169 2.76 3.27 6.73
N PHE A 170 3.42 4.24 6.11
CA PHE A 170 4.80 4.61 6.45
C PHE A 170 5.05 6.07 6.08
N VAL A 171 6.14 6.60 6.61
CA VAL A 171 6.63 7.96 6.34
C VAL A 171 8.03 7.88 5.74
N HIS A 172 8.38 8.86 4.91
CA HIS A 172 9.75 9.00 4.43
C HIS A 172 10.68 9.53 5.54
N GLY A 173 12.00 9.54 5.30
CA GLY A 173 12.97 10.13 6.23
C GLY A 173 12.76 11.65 6.38
N PRO A 174 13.43 12.31 7.34
CA PRO A 174 13.32 13.76 7.53
C PRO A 174 13.53 14.53 6.23
N GLY A 175 12.68 15.52 5.97
CA GLY A 175 12.82 16.41 4.83
C GLY A 175 14.06 17.27 4.97
N LEU A 176 14.87 17.32 3.92
CA LEU A 176 16.02 18.23 3.81
C LEU A 176 15.73 19.27 2.73
N LEU A 177 16.25 20.48 2.94
CA LEU A 177 16.19 21.53 1.93
C LEU A 177 17.31 21.33 0.91
N HIS A 178 16.93 21.12 -0.34
CA HIS A 178 17.87 21.09 -1.45
C HIS A 178 17.70 22.38 -2.27
N SER A 179 18.71 23.24 -2.22
CA SER A 179 18.70 24.55 -2.85
C SER A 179 19.99 24.79 -3.63
N LYS A 180 19.91 25.61 -4.68
CA LYS A 180 21.10 26.08 -5.42
C LYS A 180 21.89 27.13 -4.64
N LYS A 181 21.16 27.95 -3.87
CA LYS A 181 21.73 28.96 -2.97
C LYS A 181 21.83 28.36 -1.58
N GLU A 182 22.87 28.73 -0.85
CA GLU A 182 23.01 28.37 0.55
C GLU A 182 21.92 29.08 1.37
N ILE A 183 21.30 28.35 2.30
CA ILE A 183 20.22 28.83 3.16
C ILE A 183 20.59 28.39 4.58
N LYS A 184 20.94 29.35 5.45
CA LYS A 184 21.40 29.08 6.83
C LYS A 184 20.40 29.54 7.87
N THR A 185 19.59 30.52 7.54
CA THR A 185 18.63 31.17 8.43
C THR A 185 17.21 31.08 7.86
N LEU A 186 16.20 31.40 8.68
CA LEU A 186 14.83 31.46 8.19
C LEU A 186 14.60 32.68 7.30
N GLU A 187 15.36 33.75 7.51
CA GLU A 187 15.33 34.96 6.70
C GLU A 187 15.74 34.67 5.25
N ASP A 188 16.70 33.77 5.06
CA ASP A 188 17.17 33.33 3.74
C ASP A 188 16.08 32.62 2.93
N LEU A 189 15.02 32.12 3.57
CA LEU A 189 13.90 31.44 2.90
C LEU A 189 12.90 32.42 2.26
N LYS A 190 12.92 33.70 2.65
CA LYS A 190 11.91 34.66 2.20
C LYS A 190 11.94 34.84 0.68
N GLY A 191 10.81 34.54 0.04
CA GLY A 191 10.64 34.64 -1.41
C GLY A 191 11.38 33.56 -2.22
N VAL A 192 11.94 32.54 -1.57
CA VAL A 192 12.60 31.44 -2.25
C VAL A 192 11.56 30.47 -2.79
N LYS A 193 11.52 30.30 -4.12
CA LYS A 193 10.66 29.29 -4.75
C LYS A 193 11.17 27.88 -4.44
N ILE A 194 10.49 27.16 -3.55
CA ILE A 194 10.82 25.79 -3.14
C ILE A 194 9.78 24.82 -3.70
N ARG A 195 10.25 23.75 -4.35
CA ARG A 195 9.37 22.63 -4.69
C ARG A 195 9.11 21.81 -3.42
N VAL A 196 7.84 21.66 -3.08
CA VAL A 196 7.37 20.84 -1.96
C VAL A 196 6.26 19.89 -2.43
N GLY A 197 6.01 18.85 -1.64
CA GLY A 197 4.89 17.94 -1.85
C GLY A 197 3.86 18.07 -0.72
N GLY A 198 2.58 17.87 -1.04
CA GLY A 198 1.55 17.68 -0.01
C GLY A 198 1.46 18.82 1.01
N GLY A 199 1.45 18.47 2.29
CA GLY A 199 1.43 19.42 3.42
C GLY A 199 2.62 20.38 3.44
N GLY A 200 3.71 20.06 2.74
CA GLY A 200 4.87 20.93 2.57
C GLY A 200 4.54 22.29 1.96
N VAL A 201 3.45 22.42 1.19
CA VAL A 201 3.01 23.71 0.61
C VAL A 201 2.68 24.72 1.71
N LEU A 202 1.92 24.31 2.72
CA LEU A 202 1.56 25.18 3.84
C LEU A 202 2.76 25.49 4.73
N ILE A 203 3.65 24.51 4.90
CA ILE A 203 4.88 24.68 5.68
C ILE A 203 5.79 25.72 5.00
N ALA A 204 6.08 25.57 3.70
CA ALA A 204 6.91 26.50 2.95
C ALA A 204 6.36 27.93 3.00
N LYS A 205 5.05 28.09 2.77
CA LYS A 205 4.38 29.40 2.84
C LYS A 205 4.50 30.03 4.23
N SER A 206 4.38 29.22 5.28
CA SER A 206 4.52 29.70 6.68
C SER A 206 5.95 30.12 7.02
N LEU A 207 6.94 29.58 6.32
CA LEU A 207 8.35 29.96 6.41
C LEU A 207 8.71 31.15 5.51
N GLY A 208 7.75 31.70 4.75
CA GLY A 208 7.94 32.85 3.87
C GLY A 208 8.49 32.53 2.48
N ALA A 209 8.56 31.25 2.12
CA ALA A 209 8.99 30.76 0.80
C ALA A 209 7.86 30.77 -0.25
#